data_AF-A0AAX2ZXF9-F1
#
_entry.id   AF-A0AAX2ZXF9-F1
#
_cell.length_a   1.000
_cell.length_b   1.000
_cell.length_c   1.000
_cell.angle_alpha   90.00
_cell.angle_beta   90.00
_cell.angle_gamma   90.00
#
_symmetry.space_group_name_H-M   'P 1'
#
loop_
_entity.id
_entity.type
_entity.pdbx_description
1 polymer ?
#
loop_
_entity_poly.entity_id
_entity_poly.type
_entity_poly.pdbx_seq_one_letter_code
_entity_poly.pdbx_strand_id
1 'polypeptide(L)'
;MTRMTGGLTAEDVRSTEFSKPPLGKRGYDKKSVDDFLALVARRLDGRGHLGADDVRNIVFPKPPMFQRGYDEDDVDALLDAVVAQLER
;
A
#
# COMPACT_ATOMS: atom_id res chain seq x y z
N MET A 1 -15.82 -3.03 -19.37
CA MET A 1 -16.67 -2.57 -18.25
C MET A 1 -15.81 -1.94 -17.17
N THR A 2 -15.12 -0.84 -17.46
CA THR A 2 -14.29 -0.15 -16.46
C THR A 2 -15.12 1.00 -15.92
N ARG A 3 -15.53 0.90 -14.64
CA ARG A 3 -16.17 2.01 -13.95
C ARG A 3 -15.19 3.17 -13.90
N MET A 4 -15.46 4.18 -14.72
CA MET A 4 -14.98 5.54 -14.53
C MET A 4 -15.70 6.10 -13.29
N THR A 5 -14.97 6.79 -12.41
CA THR A 5 -15.45 7.53 -11.22
C THR A 5 -15.88 6.69 -10.01
N GLY A 6 -15.04 6.60 -8.96
CA GLY A 6 -15.54 6.14 -7.65
C GLY A 6 -14.53 5.59 -6.66
N GLY A 7 -13.43 6.29 -6.37
CA GLY A 7 -12.58 5.99 -5.21
C GLY A 7 -11.72 4.73 -5.32
N LEU A 8 -10.70 4.66 -4.46
CA LEU A 8 -9.84 3.48 -4.33
C LEU A 8 -10.67 2.32 -3.73
N THR A 9 -10.66 1.16 -4.38
CA THR A 9 -11.44 -0.02 -3.94
C THR A 9 -10.54 -1.13 -3.39
N ALA A 10 -11.13 -2.07 -2.66
CA ALA A 10 -10.38 -3.22 -2.14
C ALA A 10 -9.74 -4.09 -3.24
N GLU A 11 -10.38 -4.19 -4.41
CA GLU A 11 -9.83 -4.91 -5.57
C GLU A 11 -8.64 -4.17 -6.19
N ASP A 12 -8.71 -2.84 -6.26
CA ASP A 12 -7.62 -1.99 -6.77
C ASP A 12 -6.35 -2.15 -5.94
N VAL A 13 -6.50 -2.09 -4.60
CA VAL A 13 -5.42 -2.32 -3.64
C VAL A 13 -4.79 -3.71 -3.80
N ARG A 14 -5.61 -4.75 -3.99
CA ARG A 14 -5.13 -6.13 -4.15
C ARG A 14 -4.44 -6.38 -5.48
N SER A 15 -4.82 -5.63 -6.52
CA SER A 15 -4.25 -5.77 -7.86
C SER A 15 -3.09 -4.81 -8.13
N THR A 16 -2.68 -4.03 -7.12
CA THR A 16 -1.55 -3.11 -7.26
C THR A 16 -0.24 -3.88 -7.40
N GLU A 17 0.52 -3.54 -8.45
CA GLU A 17 1.86 -4.06 -8.68
C GLU A 17 2.89 -2.96 -8.44
N PHE A 18 3.87 -3.24 -7.57
CA PHE A 18 4.95 -2.29 -7.29
C PHE A 18 6.22 -2.64 -8.07
N SER A 19 6.94 -1.62 -8.52
CA SER A 19 8.23 -1.78 -9.18
C SER A 19 9.32 -2.23 -8.21
N LYS A 20 10.46 -2.63 -8.77
CA LYS A 20 11.67 -2.90 -7.98
C LYS A 20 12.32 -1.56 -7.60
N PRO A 21 12.92 -1.46 -6.40
CA PRO A 21 13.60 -0.24 -5.98
C PRO A 21 14.78 0.10 -6.91
N PRO A 22 15.14 1.40 -7.01
CA PRO A 22 16.26 1.85 -7.80
C PRO A 22 17.58 1.21 -7.34
N LEU A 23 18.55 1.16 -8.26
CA LEU A 23 19.87 0.60 -8.01
C LEU A 23 20.51 1.19 -6.75
N GLY A 24 20.95 0.33 -5.83
CA GLY A 24 21.58 0.73 -4.57
C GLY A 24 20.61 0.94 -3.40
N LYS A 25 19.29 0.97 -3.66
CA LYS A 25 18.27 0.97 -2.59
C LYS A 25 17.73 -0.44 -2.35
N ARG A 26 17.32 -0.70 -1.10
CA ARG A 26 16.70 -1.98 -0.71
C ARG A 26 15.19 -1.97 -0.87
N GLY A 27 14.56 -0.78 -0.82
CA GLY A 27 13.12 -0.65 -0.84
C GLY A 27 12.46 -1.02 0.47
N TYR A 28 11.13 -1.09 0.47
CA TYR A 28 10.33 -1.61 1.58
C TYR A 28 10.18 -3.13 1.51
N ASP A 29 10.10 -3.78 2.68
CA ASP A 29 9.85 -5.21 2.76
C ASP A 29 8.50 -5.58 2.13
N LYS A 30 8.54 -6.45 1.12
CA LYS A 30 7.34 -6.83 0.35
C LYS A 30 6.26 -7.45 1.22
N LYS A 31 6.67 -8.28 2.18
CA LYS A 31 5.72 -8.98 3.06
C LYS A 31 5.00 -7.98 3.97
N SER A 32 5.73 -7.01 4.51
CA SER A 32 5.16 -5.97 5.37
C SER A 32 4.20 -5.06 4.60
N VAL A 33 4.54 -4.74 3.35
CA VAL A 33 3.64 -3.98 2.46
C VAL A 33 2.38 -4.81 2.14
N ASP A 34 2.52 -6.06 1.71
CA ASP A 34 1.38 -6.93 1.36
C ASP A 34 0.41 -7.16 2.53
N ASP A 35 0.94 -7.39 3.75
CA ASP A 35 0.14 -7.51 4.97
C ASP A 35 -0.66 -6.22 5.25
N PHE A 36 -0.02 -5.06 5.07
CA PHE A 36 -0.70 -3.79 5.22
C PHE A 36 -1.79 -3.57 4.16
N LEU A 37 -1.54 -3.92 2.89
CA LEU A 37 -2.55 -3.83 1.83
C LEU A 37 -3.74 -4.74 2.09
N ALA A 38 -3.54 -5.91 2.72
CA ALA A 38 -4.63 -6.76 3.16
C ALA A 38 -5.51 -6.07 4.23
N LEU A 39 -4.91 -5.31 5.16
CA LEU A 39 -5.64 -4.51 6.15
C LEU A 39 -6.42 -3.37 5.49
N VAL A 40 -5.80 -2.66 4.54
CA VAL A 40 -6.46 -1.61 3.76
C VAL A 40 -7.64 -2.17 2.97
N ALA A 41 -7.44 -3.26 2.23
CA ALA A 41 -8.51 -3.91 1.46
C ALA A 41 -9.67 -4.34 2.37
N ARG A 42 -9.37 -4.85 3.58
CA ARG A 42 -10.40 -5.20 4.57
C ARG A 42 -11.14 -3.97 5.09
N ARG A 43 -10.45 -2.83 5.27
CA ARG A 43 -11.08 -1.56 5.65
C ARG A 43 -12.01 -1.04 4.56
N LEU A 44 -11.58 -1.09 3.30
CA LEU A 44 -12.39 -0.70 2.14
C LEU A 44 -13.62 -1.61 1.94
N ASP A 45 -13.57 -2.87 2.37
CA ASP A 45 -14.73 -3.78 2.46
C ASP A 45 -15.67 -3.47 3.64
N GLY A 46 -15.34 -2.46 4.47
CA GLY A 46 -16.12 -2.09 5.66
C GLY A 46 -15.87 -2.98 6.89
N ARG A 47 -14.87 -3.86 6.86
CA ARG A 47 -14.61 -4.88 7.90
C ARG A 47 -13.38 -4.60 8.77
N GLY A 48 -12.87 -3.36 8.77
CA GLY A 48 -11.64 -2.97 9.45
C GLY A 48 -11.70 -1.61 10.15
N HIS A 49 -10.78 -1.40 11.10
CA HIS A 49 -10.65 -0.18 11.89
C HIS A 49 -9.48 0.72 11.45
N LEU A 50 -8.79 0.38 10.36
CA LEU A 50 -7.66 1.16 9.86
C LEU A 50 -8.10 2.59 9.52
N GLY A 51 -7.51 3.58 10.19
CA GLY A 51 -7.72 5.00 9.95
C GLY A 51 -6.66 5.62 9.04
N ALA A 52 -6.93 6.83 8.56
CA ALA A 52 -5.96 7.60 7.77
C ALA A 52 -4.67 7.90 8.55
N ASP A 53 -4.77 8.13 9.87
CA ASP A 53 -3.63 8.38 10.75
C ASP A 53 -2.72 7.13 10.87
N ASP A 54 -3.32 5.94 10.99
CA ASP A 54 -2.57 4.67 11.00
C ASP A 54 -1.77 4.49 9.70
N VAL A 55 -2.36 4.86 8.55
CA VAL A 55 -1.69 4.79 7.24
C VAL A 55 -0.55 5.80 7.13
N ARG A 56 -0.73 7.01 7.66
CA ARG A 56 0.34 8.05 7.65
C ARG A 56 1.49 7.72 8.59
N ASN A 57 1.22 7.04 9.71
CA ASN A 57 2.21 6.74 10.74
C ASN A 57 2.88 5.37 10.57
N ILE A 58 2.50 4.59 9.54
CA ILE A 58 3.09 3.28 9.31
C ILE A 58 4.55 3.41 8.87
N VAL A 59 5.41 2.54 9.41
CA VAL A 59 6.82 2.45 9.03
C VAL A 59 7.09 1.05 8.54
N PHE A 60 7.46 0.92 7.26
CA PHE A 60 7.84 -0.37 6.71
C PHE A 60 9.31 -0.69 7.01
N PRO A 61 9.61 -1.90 7.48
CA PRO A 61 10.99 -2.33 7.67
C PRO A 61 11.69 -2.53 6.31
N LYS A 62 13.02 -2.49 6.34
CA LYS A 62 13.83 -2.87 5.19
C LYS A 62 13.76 -4.39 4.99
N PRO A 63 13.77 -4.87 3.73
CA PRO A 63 13.75 -6.30 3.45
C PRO A 63 14.99 -7.01 4.03
N PRO A 64 14.88 -8.30 4.34
CA PRO A 64 16.00 -9.11 4.80
C PRO A 64 17.16 -9.07 3.79
N MET A 65 18.38 -9.26 4.31
CA MET A 65 19.60 -9.24 3.51
C MET A 65 19.45 -10.25 2.35
N PHE A 66 19.77 -9.82 1.12
CA PHE A 66 19.58 -10.54 -0.16
C PHE A 66 18.20 -10.50 -0.82
N GLN A 67 17.17 -9.91 -0.21
CA GLN A 67 15.89 -9.68 -0.90
C GLN A 67 15.79 -8.25 -1.45
N ARG A 68 15.19 -8.12 -2.64
CA ARG A 68 14.76 -6.83 -3.19
C ARG A 68 13.33 -6.56 -2.73
N GLY A 69 13.14 -5.43 -2.07
CA GLY A 69 11.85 -4.92 -1.64
C GLY A 69 10.98 -4.42 -2.78
N TYR A 70 9.91 -3.73 -2.42
CA TYR A 70 9.19 -2.83 -3.33
C TYR A 70 9.83 -1.45 -3.35
N ASP A 71 9.66 -0.75 -4.46
CA ASP A 71 10.06 0.65 -4.55
C ASP A 71 9.33 1.50 -3.50
N GLU A 72 10.07 2.36 -2.82
CA GLU A 72 9.51 3.20 -1.74
C GLU A 72 8.53 4.22 -2.29
N ASP A 73 8.81 4.78 -3.47
CA ASP A 73 8.02 5.84 -4.12
C ASP A 73 6.67 5.30 -4.62
N ASP A 74 6.67 4.14 -5.28
CA ASP A 74 5.43 3.46 -5.69
C ASP A 74 4.53 3.12 -4.48
N VAL A 75 5.14 2.68 -3.36
CA VAL A 75 4.39 2.35 -2.14
C VAL A 75 3.83 3.61 -1.50
N ASP A 76 4.65 4.65 -1.32
CA ASP A 76 4.22 5.93 -0.74
C ASP A 76 3.09 6.58 -1.55
N ALA A 77 3.16 6.53 -2.89
CA ALA A 77 2.11 7.04 -3.76
C ALA A 77 0.77 6.32 -3.56
N LEU A 78 0.80 4.99 -3.37
CA LEU A 78 -0.42 4.24 -3.04
C LEU A 78 -0.93 4.61 -1.64
N LEU A 79 -0.06 4.77 -0.64
CA LEU A 79 -0.46 5.16 0.71
C LEU A 79 -1.19 6.50 0.71
N ASP A 80 -0.72 7.48 -0.06
CA ASP A 80 -1.40 8.78 -0.22
C ASP A 80 -2.82 8.64 -0.79
N ALA A 81 -2.97 7.80 -1.83
CA ALA A 81 -4.29 7.51 -2.40
C ALA A 81 -5.22 6.81 -1.39
N VAL A 82 -4.70 5.89 -0.57
CA VAL A 82 -5.45 5.23 0.52
C VAL A 82 -5.90 6.25 1.55
N VAL A 83 -4.99 7.12 2.00
CA VAL A 83 -5.30 8.19 2.97
C VAL A 83 -6.40 9.10 2.45
N ALA A 84 -6.26 9.60 1.23
CA ALA A 84 -7.27 10.44 0.58
C ALA A 84 -8.63 9.75 0.49
N GLN A 85 -8.66 8.43 0.29
CA GLN A 85 -9.89 7.64 0.28
C GLN A 85 -10.50 7.46 1.69
N LEU A 86 -9.69 7.35 2.73
CA LEU A 86 -10.15 7.17 4.11
C LEU A 86 -10.61 8.48 4.76
N GLU A 87 -10.12 9.62 4.31
CA GLU A 87 -10.52 10.96 4.80
C GLU A 87 -11.78 11.52 4.10
N ARG A 88 -12.32 10.79 3.13
CA ARG A 88 -13.53 11.17 2.39
C ARG A 88 -14.81 10.78 3.13
#